data_AF-A0A929BY39-F1
#
_entry.id   AF-A0A929BY39-F1
#
_cell.length_a   1.000
_cell.length_b   1.000
_cell.length_c   1.000
_cell.angle_alpha   90.00
_cell.angle_beta   90.00
_cell.angle_gamma   90.00
#
_symmetry.space_group_name_H-M   'P 1'
#
loop_
_entity.id
_entity.type
_entity.pdbx_description
1 polymer ?
#
loop_
_entity_poly.entity_id
_entity_poly.type
_entity_poly.pdbx_seq_one_letter_code
_entity_poly.pdbx_strand_id
1 'polypeptide(L)'
;MTIDQTILLMTIIFGLGVFVAVWVGWVQIQDAQKLPYYILRKERTLIGWRWFALAAVFVVAGIVSASLGRRAVYVLYPPTPSITPTSTKTSTPTITPTLENTNTPTITLTSTVTPTATQTPTPSLPEEIRILILRETQTPDPEAVFSPVLVARRIDRKNLPIGASDLFTNPVRRLFGTFSYDYLTDGLRWTAIWYAGSELICLETHAWDGGTGGYGYTECELGVWYPGEYEVQIFLGETWRVSTRFTIEGDPPTPTMTPSPTILP
;
A
#
# COMPACT_ATOMS: atom_id res chain seq x y z
N MET A 1 -18.16 5.39 17.77
CA MET A 1 -17.45 6.17 18.80
C MET A 1 -17.85 7.62 18.66
N THR A 2 -18.17 8.31 19.75
CA THR A 2 -18.44 9.76 19.70
C THR A 2 -17.13 10.54 19.52
N ILE A 3 -17.22 11.78 19.03
CA ILE A 3 -16.06 12.67 18.86
C ILE A 3 -15.33 12.89 20.20
N ASP A 4 -16.08 12.95 21.30
CA ASP A 4 -15.48 13.07 22.64
C ASP A 4 -14.69 11.81 23.04
N GLN A 5 -15.15 10.62 22.63
CA GLN A 5 -14.44 9.37 22.87
C GLN A 5 -13.15 9.24 22.06
N THR A 6 -13.14 9.72 20.81
CA THR A 6 -11.91 9.68 19.98
C THR A 6 -10.85 10.63 20.50
N ILE A 7 -11.25 11.84 20.92
CA ILE A 7 -10.34 12.82 21.55
C ILE A 7 -9.78 12.25 22.86
N LEU A 8 -10.63 11.67 23.71
CA LEU A 8 -10.22 11.06 24.97
C LEU A 8 -9.19 9.93 24.75
N LEU A 9 -9.42 9.03 23.79
CA LEU A 9 -8.48 7.95 23.49
C LEU A 9 -7.13 8.47 22.98
N MET A 10 -7.13 9.48 22.10
CA MET A 10 -5.89 10.09 21.62
C MET A 10 -5.09 10.72 22.76
N THR A 11 -5.75 11.41 23.69
CA THR A 11 -5.07 11.98 24.87
C THR A 11 -4.47 10.91 25.78
N ILE A 12 -5.15 9.77 25.95
CA ILE A 12 -4.63 8.64 26.73
C ILE A 12 -3.41 8.03 26.06
N ILE A 13 -3.44 7.83 24.73
CA ILE A 13 -2.32 7.28 23.96
C ILE A 13 -1.09 8.19 24.09
N PHE A 14 -1.27 9.51 23.95
CA PHE A 14 -0.17 10.46 24.15
C PHE A 14 0.36 10.42 25.59
N GLY A 15 -0.52 10.33 26.59
CA GLY A 15 -0.10 10.19 27.99
C GLY A 15 0.72 8.91 28.24
N LEU A 16 0.33 7.79 27.63
CA LEU A 16 1.06 6.53 27.71
C LEU A 16 2.43 6.63 27.02
N GLY A 17 2.49 7.32 25.88
CA GLY A 17 3.74 7.63 25.18
C GLY A 17 4.71 8.45 26.05
N VAL A 18 4.21 9.46 26.78
CA VAL A 18 5.00 10.24 27.75
C VAL A 18 5.56 9.32 28.84
N PHE A 19 4.72 8.46 29.43
CA PHE A 19 5.14 7.57 30.51
C PHE A 19 6.26 6.61 30.06
N VAL A 20 6.11 5.97 28.90
CA VAL A 20 7.12 5.06 28.34
C VAL A 20 8.42 5.81 28.02
N ALA A 21 8.34 6.98 27.39
CA ALA A 21 9.53 7.76 27.05
C ALA A 21 10.31 8.20 28.30
N VAL A 22 9.61 8.65 29.35
CA VAL A 22 10.23 9.01 30.63
C VAL A 22 10.84 7.79 31.31
N TRP A 23 10.14 6.65 31.32
CA TRP A 23 10.65 5.41 31.91
C TRP A 23 11.93 4.93 31.23
N VAL A 24 11.93 4.85 29.89
CA VAL A 24 13.12 4.44 29.11
C VAL A 24 14.26 5.44 29.29
N GLY A 25 13.96 6.75 29.26
CA GLY A 25 14.94 7.79 29.53
C GLY A 25 15.58 7.65 30.92
N TRP A 26 14.78 7.36 31.94
CA TRP A 26 15.25 7.15 33.31
C TRP A 26 16.16 5.93 33.44
N VAL A 27 15.74 4.78 32.90
CA VAL A 27 16.54 3.54 32.92
C VAL A 27 17.88 3.75 32.22
N GLN A 28 17.89 4.42 31.07
CA GLN A 28 19.14 4.66 30.33
C GLN A 28 20.12 5.59 31.08
N ILE A 29 19.61 6.58 31.83
CA ILE A 29 20.46 7.44 32.67
C ILE A 29 21.01 6.65 33.88
N GLN A 30 20.19 5.80 34.50
CA GLN A 30 20.63 4.95 35.61
C GLN A 30 21.73 3.97 35.17
N ASP A 31 21.58 3.35 34.00
CA ASP A 31 22.61 2.45 33.45
C ASP A 31 23.87 3.18 33.02
N ALA A 32 23.76 4.44 32.57
CA ALA A 32 24.91 5.27 32.24
C ALA A 32 25.82 5.56 33.46
N GLN A 33 25.24 5.66 34.66
CA GLN A 33 26.00 5.95 35.88
C GLN A 33 26.89 4.78 36.32
N LYS A 34 26.58 3.55 35.92
CA LYS A 34 27.34 2.33 36.27
C LYS A 34 28.57 2.09 35.39
N LEU A 35 28.75 2.86 34.32
CA LEU A 35 29.87 2.68 33.39
C LEU A 35 31.15 3.36 33.92
N PRO A 36 32.30 2.66 33.92
CA PRO A 36 33.57 3.21 34.43
C PRO A 36 34.19 4.24 33.47
N TYR A 37 33.89 4.17 32.17
CA TYR A 37 34.47 5.05 31.15
C TYR A 37 33.62 6.31 30.92
N TYR A 38 34.23 7.49 31.03
CA TYR A 38 33.58 8.79 30.93
C TYR A 38 32.94 9.08 29.55
N ILE A 39 33.57 8.65 28.46
CA ILE A 39 33.05 8.88 27.10
C ILE A 39 31.73 8.12 26.87
N LEU A 40 31.68 6.85 27.29
CA LEU A 40 30.48 6.01 27.19
C LEU A 40 29.33 6.53 28.07
N ARG A 41 29.64 7.11 29.24
CA ARG A 41 28.65 7.77 30.10
C ARG A 41 28.02 8.98 29.39
N LYS A 42 28.83 9.84 28.77
CA LYS A 42 28.36 11.05 28.08
C LYS A 42 27.44 10.73 26.90
N GLU A 43 27.76 9.71 26.11
CA GLU A 43 26.94 9.28 24.97
C GLU A 43 25.57 8.72 25.42
N ARG A 44 25.56 7.88 26.46
CA ARG A 44 24.32 7.35 27.05
C ARG A 44 23.45 8.44 27.68
N THR A 45 24.05 9.45 28.31
CA THR A 45 23.32 10.61 28.85
C THR A 45 22.63 11.41 27.74
N LEU A 46 23.26 11.59 26.57
CA LEU A 46 22.64 12.26 25.43
C LEU A 46 21.44 11.49 24.88
N ILE A 47 21.53 10.16 24.81
CA ILE A 47 20.39 9.31 24.43
C ILE A 47 19.24 9.46 25.44
N GLY A 48 19.53 9.47 26.74
CA GLY A 48 18.53 9.74 27.78
C GLY A 48 17.84 11.09 27.61
N TRP A 49 18.59 12.16 27.35
CA TRP A 49 18.04 13.50 27.07
C TRP A 49 17.15 13.55 25.83
N ARG A 50 17.46 12.78 24.78
CA ARG A 50 16.60 12.68 23.57
C ARG A 50 15.23 12.06 23.90
N TRP A 51 15.18 11.09 24.81
CA TRP A 51 13.91 10.51 25.26
C TRP A 51 13.07 11.50 26.09
N PHE A 52 13.70 12.34 26.92
CA PHE A 52 13.00 13.43 27.60
C PHE A 52 12.48 14.50 26.65
N ALA A 53 13.26 14.86 25.62
CA ALA A 53 12.79 15.77 24.58
C ALA A 53 11.58 15.18 23.82
N LEU A 54 11.61 13.89 23.51
CA LEU A 54 10.49 13.19 22.89
C LEU A 54 9.24 13.17 23.79
N ALA A 55 9.42 12.94 25.10
CA ALA A 55 8.33 13.04 26.07
C ALA A 55 7.69 14.44 26.08
N ALA A 56 8.51 15.50 26.02
CA ALA A 56 8.00 16.88 25.94
C ALA A 56 7.17 17.11 24.66
N VAL A 57 7.58 16.55 23.52
CA VAL A 57 6.80 16.62 22.27
C VAL A 57 5.43 15.94 22.44
N PHE A 58 5.39 14.76 23.07
CA PHE A 58 4.12 14.08 23.34
C PHE A 58 3.20 14.87 24.28
N VAL A 59 3.75 15.54 25.29
CA VAL A 59 2.97 16.44 26.17
C VAL A 59 2.36 17.58 25.36
N VAL A 60 3.15 18.24 24.50
CA VAL A 60 2.66 19.34 23.65
C VAL A 60 1.57 18.83 22.69
N ALA A 61 1.77 17.69 22.05
CA ALA A 61 0.77 17.07 21.16
C ALA A 61 -0.53 16.72 21.92
N GLY A 62 -0.42 16.20 23.14
CA GLY A 62 -1.56 15.95 24.03
C GLY A 62 -2.34 17.22 24.38
N ILE A 63 -1.65 18.31 24.71
CA ILE A 63 -2.28 19.61 25.02
C ILE A 63 -2.96 20.21 23.78
N VAL A 64 -2.29 20.17 22.62
CA VAL A 64 -2.84 20.68 21.37
C VAL A 64 -4.07 19.88 20.94
N SER A 65 -4.02 18.54 21.02
CA SER A 65 -5.17 17.70 20.68
C SER A 65 -6.35 17.94 21.63
N ALA A 66 -6.12 18.06 22.94
CA ALA A 66 -7.17 18.33 23.92
C ALA A 66 -7.82 19.72 23.75
N SER A 67 -7.04 20.73 23.34
CA SER A 67 -7.51 22.12 23.20
C SER A 67 -8.13 22.43 21.83
N LEU A 68 -7.51 21.96 20.74
CA LEU A 68 -7.94 22.23 19.36
C LEU A 68 -8.82 21.12 18.77
N GLY A 69 -8.81 19.90 19.31
CA GLY A 69 -9.52 18.75 18.75
C GLY A 69 -11.01 19.01 18.55
N ARG A 70 -11.67 19.62 19.54
CA ARG A 70 -13.09 19.99 19.41
C ARG A 70 -13.34 20.99 18.29
N ARG A 71 -12.51 22.04 18.18
CA ARG A 71 -12.69 23.10 17.16
C ARG A 71 -12.41 22.59 15.75
N ALA A 72 -11.40 21.75 15.58
CA ALA A 72 -11.02 21.20 14.28
C ALA A 72 -12.09 20.23 13.73
N VAL A 73 -12.65 19.38 14.59
CA VAL A 73 -13.65 18.39 14.15
C VAL A 73 -14.93 19.06 13.66
N TYR A 74 -15.41 20.12 14.33
CA TYR A 74 -16.64 20.81 13.92
C TYR A 74 -16.52 21.58 12.60
N VAL A 75 -15.30 21.93 12.16
CA VAL A 75 -15.07 22.57 10.86
C VAL A 75 -15.13 21.54 9.72
N LEU A 76 -14.63 20.33 9.94
CA LEU A 76 -14.59 19.28 8.93
C LEU A 76 -15.90 18.46 8.89
N TYR A 77 -16.57 18.33 10.02
CA TYR A 77 -17.82 17.57 10.18
C TYR A 77 -18.84 18.40 11.00
N PRO A 78 -19.55 19.35 10.36
CA PRO A 78 -20.63 20.06 11.04
C PRO A 78 -21.73 19.06 11.46
N PRO A 79 -22.36 19.24 12.64
CA PRO A 79 -23.42 18.35 13.08
C PRO A 79 -24.61 18.44 12.11
N THR A 80 -24.98 17.30 11.50
CA THR A 80 -26.16 17.21 10.63
C THR A 80 -27.41 17.57 11.44
N PRO A 81 -28.26 18.51 10.99
CA PRO A 81 -29.51 18.82 11.66
C PRO A 81 -30.39 17.57 11.70
N SER A 82 -30.83 17.20 12.90
CA SER A 82 -31.76 16.09 13.08
C SER A 82 -33.12 16.48 12.51
N ILE A 83 -33.61 15.72 11.52
CA ILE A 83 -34.98 15.85 11.00
C ILE A 83 -35.96 15.54 12.12
N THR A 84 -36.64 16.58 12.62
CA THR A 84 -37.78 16.41 13.53
C THR A 84 -38.89 15.71 12.75
N PRO A 85 -39.42 14.55 13.20
CA PRO A 85 -40.46 13.84 12.47
C PRO A 85 -41.71 14.73 12.39
N THR A 86 -42.00 15.22 11.19
CA THR A 86 -43.25 15.94 10.91
C THR A 86 -44.37 14.91 10.83
N SER A 87 -45.42 15.08 11.64
CA SER A 87 -46.59 14.21 11.63
C SER A 87 -47.24 14.20 10.24
N THR A 88 -47.14 13.06 9.55
CA THR A 88 -47.84 12.82 8.29
C THR A 88 -49.32 12.56 8.58
N LYS A 89 -50.20 13.49 8.20
CA LYS A 89 -51.65 13.24 8.19
C LYS A 89 -51.96 12.29 7.04
N THR A 90 -52.31 11.05 7.38
CA THR A 90 -52.82 10.05 6.44
C THR A 90 -54.27 10.38 6.07
N SER A 91 -54.49 10.94 4.87
CA SER A 91 -55.81 10.93 4.24
C SER A 91 -55.93 9.64 3.42
N THR A 92 -56.89 8.79 3.77
CA THR A 92 -57.25 7.58 3.00
C THR A 92 -58.24 7.97 1.89
N PRO A 93 -57.86 7.98 0.60
CA PRO A 93 -58.85 7.99 -0.47
C PRO A 93 -59.34 6.56 -0.72
N THR A 94 -60.61 6.31 -0.44
CA THR A 94 -61.34 5.14 -0.94
C THR A 94 -61.60 5.36 -2.43
N ILE A 95 -60.88 4.63 -3.29
CA ILE A 95 -61.13 4.61 -4.74
C ILE A 95 -61.81 3.28 -5.10
N THR A 96 -63.07 3.38 -5.52
CA THR A 96 -63.88 2.30 -6.09
C THR A 96 -63.33 1.93 -7.48
N PRO A 97 -63.01 0.65 -7.77
CA PRO A 97 -62.53 0.27 -9.09
C PRO A 97 -63.69 0.27 -10.10
N THR A 98 -63.58 1.08 -11.14
CA THR A 98 -64.41 0.95 -12.36
C THR A 98 -63.55 0.29 -13.42
N LEU A 99 -63.95 -0.91 -13.82
CA LEU A 99 -63.26 -1.73 -14.81
C LEU A 99 -63.63 -1.24 -16.21
N GLU A 100 -62.68 -0.76 -17.00
CA GLU A 100 -62.86 -0.60 -18.45
C GLU A 100 -61.69 -1.26 -19.19
N ASN A 101 -61.98 -2.41 -19.77
CA ASN A 101 -61.12 -3.15 -20.68
C ASN A 101 -60.93 -2.33 -21.96
N THR A 102 -59.69 -2.12 -22.41
CA THR A 102 -59.41 -1.92 -23.84
C THR A 102 -58.05 -2.53 -24.16
N ASN A 103 -58.08 -3.66 -24.87
CA ASN A 103 -56.92 -4.30 -25.46
C ASN A 103 -56.49 -3.52 -26.71
N THR A 104 -55.19 -3.25 -26.86
CA THR A 104 -54.55 -3.08 -28.18
C THR A 104 -53.09 -3.55 -28.07
N PRO A 105 -52.73 -4.72 -28.65
CA PRO A 105 -51.34 -5.12 -28.76
C PRO A 105 -50.70 -4.43 -29.98
N THR A 106 -49.57 -3.77 -29.81
CA THR A 106 -48.66 -3.45 -30.91
C THR A 106 -47.33 -4.14 -30.65
N ILE A 107 -47.13 -5.24 -31.35
CA ILE A 107 -45.88 -5.99 -31.45
C ILE A 107 -44.87 -5.14 -32.23
N THR A 108 -43.73 -4.81 -31.61
CA THR A 108 -42.54 -4.35 -32.32
C THR A 108 -41.38 -5.27 -31.96
N LEU A 109 -41.05 -6.18 -32.89
CA LEU A 109 -39.88 -7.05 -32.80
C LEU A 109 -38.63 -6.20 -33.06
N THR A 110 -37.76 -6.06 -32.07
CA THR A 110 -36.38 -5.60 -32.29
C THR A 110 -35.44 -6.62 -31.67
N SER A 111 -34.99 -7.58 -32.49
CA SER A 111 -33.91 -8.50 -32.13
C SER A 111 -32.60 -7.72 -32.04
N THR A 112 -32.14 -7.45 -30.83
CA THR A 112 -30.79 -6.93 -30.58
C THR A 112 -29.86 -8.12 -30.35
N VAL A 113 -28.88 -8.30 -31.23
CA VAL A 113 -27.83 -9.31 -31.08
C VAL A 113 -27.01 -9.02 -29.82
N THR A 114 -26.99 -9.97 -28.89
CA THR A 114 -26.15 -9.93 -27.70
C THR A 114 -24.72 -10.31 -28.07
N PRO A 115 -23.68 -9.52 -27.77
CA PRO A 115 -22.30 -9.92 -27.99
C PRO A 115 -21.91 -11.04 -27.01
N THR A 116 -21.48 -12.18 -27.56
CA THR A 116 -20.87 -13.28 -26.80
C THR A 116 -19.57 -12.79 -26.16
N ALA A 117 -19.46 -12.88 -24.83
CA ALA A 117 -18.23 -12.56 -24.12
C ALA A 117 -17.12 -13.57 -24.48
N THR A 118 -16.04 -13.07 -25.08
CA THR A 118 -14.79 -13.82 -25.27
C THR A 118 -14.14 -14.02 -23.91
N GLN A 119 -14.09 -15.27 -23.42
CA GLN A 119 -13.30 -15.60 -22.23
C GLN A 119 -11.81 -15.51 -22.59
N THR A 120 -11.14 -14.46 -22.12
CA THR A 120 -9.68 -14.39 -22.09
C THR A 120 -9.19 -15.34 -21.00
N PRO A 121 -8.29 -16.30 -21.29
CA PRO A 121 -7.74 -17.17 -20.25
C PRO A 121 -6.89 -16.32 -19.30
N THR A 122 -7.40 -16.07 -18.10
CA THR A 122 -6.62 -15.47 -17.02
C THR A 122 -5.48 -16.42 -16.66
N PRO A 123 -4.21 -15.98 -16.69
CA PRO A 123 -3.09 -16.83 -16.31
C PRO A 123 -3.22 -17.27 -14.85
N SER A 124 -3.18 -18.58 -14.61
CA SER A 124 -3.20 -19.17 -13.27
C SER A 124 -1.77 -19.33 -12.73
N LEU A 125 -1.58 -18.99 -11.46
CA LEU A 125 -0.30 -19.08 -10.76
C LEU A 125 0.21 -20.54 -10.66
N PRO A 126 1.51 -20.82 -10.93
CA PRO A 126 2.10 -22.15 -10.78
C PRO A 126 1.98 -22.73 -9.36
N GLU A 127 1.73 -24.04 -9.28
CA GLU A 127 1.49 -24.81 -8.04
C GLU A 127 2.55 -24.61 -6.95
N GLU A 128 3.80 -24.42 -7.38
CA GLU A 128 4.98 -24.32 -6.51
C GLU A 128 4.98 -23.03 -5.67
N ILE A 129 4.35 -21.96 -6.17
CA ILE A 129 4.27 -20.66 -5.47
C ILE A 129 3.09 -20.65 -4.48
N ARG A 130 2.06 -21.48 -4.73
CA ARG A 130 0.88 -21.59 -3.87
C ARG A 130 1.24 -21.93 -2.42
N ILE A 131 2.26 -22.76 -2.21
CA ILE A 131 2.69 -23.18 -0.85
C ILE A 131 3.34 -22.04 -0.05
N LEU A 132 3.98 -21.09 -0.74
CA LEU A 132 4.56 -19.90 -0.10
C LEU A 132 3.48 -18.87 0.29
N ILE A 133 2.35 -18.83 -0.42
CA ILE A 133 1.25 -17.86 -0.22
C ILE A 133 0.19 -18.36 0.80
N LEU A 134 0.12 -19.67 1.05
CA LEU A 134 -0.85 -20.39 1.93
C LEU A 134 -0.90 -19.97 3.43
N ARG A 135 -0.31 -18.82 3.82
CA ARG A 135 -0.45 -18.22 5.17
C ARG A 135 -1.12 -16.84 5.11
N GLU A 136 -2.02 -16.63 4.15
CA GLU A 136 -2.88 -15.45 4.10
C GLU A 136 -4.12 -15.70 4.96
N THR A 137 -4.29 -14.96 6.06
CA THR A 137 -5.47 -15.06 6.94
C THR A 137 -6.52 -13.97 6.64
N GLN A 138 -6.28 -13.11 5.64
CA GLN A 138 -7.13 -11.97 5.33
C GLN A 138 -7.51 -11.95 3.85
N THR A 139 -8.81 -11.84 3.58
CA THR A 139 -9.36 -11.68 2.23
C THR A 139 -9.07 -10.25 1.75
N PRO A 140 -8.49 -10.05 0.55
CA PRO A 140 -8.27 -8.73 -0.01
C PRO A 140 -9.58 -7.95 -0.16
N ASP A 141 -9.54 -6.64 0.04
CA ASP A 141 -10.68 -5.77 -0.23
C ASP A 141 -11.06 -5.85 -1.73
N PRO A 142 -12.35 -6.07 -2.07
CA PRO A 142 -12.79 -6.06 -3.46
C PRO A 142 -12.56 -4.70 -4.17
N GLU A 143 -12.52 -3.60 -3.43
CA GLU A 143 -12.29 -2.26 -3.97
C GLU A 143 -10.80 -1.91 -4.16
N ALA A 144 -9.88 -2.77 -3.68
CA ALA A 144 -8.45 -2.55 -3.83
C ALA A 144 -8.04 -2.56 -5.31
N VAL A 145 -7.41 -1.47 -5.76
CA VAL A 145 -7.03 -1.26 -7.16
C VAL A 145 -5.56 -0.91 -7.30
N PHE A 146 -4.98 -1.35 -8.42
CA PHE A 146 -3.62 -1.04 -8.84
C PHE A 146 -3.66 -0.45 -10.26
N SER A 147 -2.78 0.52 -10.54
CA SER A 147 -2.51 0.92 -11.91
C SER A 147 -1.70 -0.15 -12.65
N PRO A 148 -1.63 -0.07 -13.99
CA PRO A 148 -0.60 -0.80 -14.73
C PRO A 148 0.80 -0.53 -14.17
N VAL A 149 1.68 -1.53 -14.27
CA VAL A 149 3.04 -1.44 -13.75
C VAL A 149 3.91 -0.74 -14.79
N LEU A 150 4.55 0.35 -14.41
CA LEU A 150 5.50 1.06 -15.26
C LEU A 150 6.93 0.65 -14.89
N VAL A 151 7.65 0.09 -15.85
CA VAL A 151 9.03 -0.36 -15.64
C VAL A 151 9.99 0.79 -15.93
N ALA A 152 10.97 1.01 -15.07
CA ALA A 152 11.99 2.04 -15.24
C ALA A 152 13.34 1.63 -14.64
N ARG A 153 14.43 2.24 -15.12
CA ARG A 153 15.78 2.05 -14.54
C ARG A 153 15.97 2.82 -13.24
N ARG A 154 15.17 3.85 -13.01
CA ARG A 154 15.28 4.79 -11.88
C ARG A 154 13.90 5.25 -11.45
N ILE A 155 13.78 5.55 -10.17
CA ILE A 155 12.58 6.15 -9.55
C ILE A 155 12.95 7.44 -8.80
N ASP A 156 11.98 8.31 -8.61
CA ASP A 156 12.15 9.54 -7.82
C ASP A 156 11.89 9.32 -6.32
N ARG A 157 11.89 10.40 -5.52
CA ARG A 157 11.64 10.32 -4.06
C ARG A 157 10.19 9.97 -3.69
N LYS A 158 9.27 9.93 -4.66
CA LYS A 158 7.85 9.62 -4.49
C LYS A 158 7.50 8.27 -5.11
N ASN A 159 8.50 7.44 -5.44
CA ASN A 159 8.34 6.14 -6.10
C ASN A 159 7.76 6.23 -7.52
N LEU A 160 7.88 7.38 -8.17
CA LEU A 160 7.47 7.55 -9.56
C LEU A 160 8.61 7.17 -10.51
N PRO A 161 8.31 6.56 -11.66
CA PRO A 161 9.33 6.15 -12.62
C PRO A 161 9.96 7.35 -13.32
N ILE A 162 11.28 7.33 -13.49
CA ILE A 162 12.02 8.29 -14.31
C ILE A 162 12.38 7.62 -15.63
N GLY A 163 11.67 7.97 -16.71
CA GLY A 163 11.88 7.38 -18.04
C GLY A 163 11.36 5.96 -18.12
N ALA A 164 10.07 5.76 -17.83
CA ALA A 164 9.42 4.47 -18.00
C ALA A 164 9.50 4.01 -19.46
N SER A 165 9.73 2.72 -19.67
CA SER A 165 9.86 2.10 -20.98
C SER A 165 9.42 0.64 -20.91
N ASP A 166 8.93 0.12 -22.03
CA ASP A 166 8.72 -1.30 -22.29
C ASP A 166 9.94 -1.95 -22.95
N LEU A 167 10.92 -1.15 -23.39
CA LEU A 167 12.15 -1.61 -24.01
C LEU A 167 13.40 -1.12 -23.27
N PHE A 168 14.31 -2.04 -22.95
CA PHE A 168 15.57 -1.73 -22.27
C PHE A 168 16.77 -2.34 -23.00
N THR A 169 17.76 -1.52 -23.33
CA THR A 169 19.03 -2.00 -23.89
C THR A 169 20.06 -2.23 -22.80
N ASN A 170 20.76 -3.36 -22.87
CA ASN A 170 21.91 -3.69 -22.03
C ASN A 170 23.01 -2.62 -22.12
N PRO A 171 23.76 -2.36 -21.03
CA PRO A 171 23.74 -3.09 -19.76
C PRO A 171 22.63 -2.64 -18.81
N VAL A 172 21.83 -3.61 -18.35
CA VAL A 172 20.86 -3.44 -17.27
C VAL A 172 21.41 -4.12 -16.01
N ARG A 173 21.21 -3.53 -14.83
CA ARG A 173 21.57 -4.13 -13.53
C ARG A 173 20.34 -4.28 -12.65
N ARG A 174 19.64 -3.16 -12.45
CA ARG A 174 18.42 -3.09 -11.65
C ARG A 174 17.29 -2.47 -12.47
N LEU A 175 16.09 -3.01 -12.33
CA LEU A 175 14.84 -2.44 -12.83
C LEU A 175 13.85 -2.28 -11.69
N PHE A 176 13.00 -1.27 -11.81
CA PHE A 176 11.92 -0.98 -10.89
C PHE A 176 10.59 -1.11 -11.61
N GLY A 177 9.64 -1.82 -11.00
CA GLY A 177 8.25 -1.84 -11.41
C GLY A 177 7.45 -0.92 -10.50
N THR A 178 6.99 0.22 -11.01
CA THR A 178 6.27 1.23 -10.24
C THR A 178 4.78 1.18 -10.54
N PHE A 179 3.95 1.48 -9.54
CA PHE A 179 2.50 1.46 -9.68
C PHE A 179 1.85 2.40 -8.66
N SER A 180 0.68 2.95 -8.98
CA SER A 180 -0.17 3.60 -7.99
C SER A 180 -1.23 2.61 -7.50
N TYR A 181 -1.70 2.82 -6.27
CA TYR A 181 -2.70 1.97 -5.64
C TYR A 181 -3.71 2.81 -4.86
N ASP A 182 -4.91 2.26 -4.66
CA ASP A 182 -5.95 2.84 -3.81
C ASP A 182 -6.80 1.74 -3.15
N TYR A 183 -7.44 2.08 -2.03
CA TYR A 183 -8.23 1.17 -1.18
C TYR A 183 -7.47 -0.08 -0.69
N LEU A 184 -6.17 0.02 -0.43
CA LEU A 184 -5.42 -1.06 0.21
C LEU A 184 -5.55 -1.02 1.73
N THR A 185 -5.42 -2.18 2.35
CA THR A 185 -5.42 -2.32 3.81
C THR A 185 -4.04 -2.76 4.28
N ASP A 186 -3.50 -2.04 5.26
CA ASP A 186 -2.23 -2.41 5.88
C ASP A 186 -2.28 -3.80 6.51
N GLY A 187 -1.20 -4.55 6.37
CA GLY A 187 -1.07 -5.92 6.82
C GLY A 187 -1.54 -6.98 5.83
N LEU A 188 -2.18 -6.61 4.71
CA LEU A 188 -2.40 -7.54 3.59
C LEU A 188 -1.07 -7.92 2.95
N ARG A 189 -0.84 -9.18 2.61
CA ARG A 189 0.39 -9.55 1.93
C ARG A 189 0.28 -9.18 0.46
N TRP A 190 1.24 -8.44 -0.03
CA TRP A 190 1.40 -8.22 -1.46
C TRP A 190 2.62 -9.01 -1.95
N THR A 191 2.54 -9.46 -3.20
CA THR A 191 3.61 -10.21 -3.84
C THR A 191 3.87 -9.67 -5.24
N ALA A 192 5.11 -9.34 -5.55
CA ALA A 192 5.57 -9.04 -6.90
C ALA A 192 6.45 -10.18 -7.41
N ILE A 193 6.14 -10.66 -8.61
CA ILE A 193 6.85 -11.75 -9.27
C ILE A 193 7.37 -11.23 -10.60
N TRP A 194 8.66 -11.45 -10.84
CA TRP A 194 9.33 -11.11 -12.09
C TRP A 194 9.69 -12.39 -12.83
N TYR A 195 9.29 -12.46 -14.10
CA TYR A 195 9.57 -13.57 -14.99
C TYR A 195 10.46 -13.15 -16.14
N ALA A 196 11.41 -14.02 -16.52
CA ALA A 196 12.12 -14.01 -17.80
C ALA A 196 11.52 -15.12 -18.67
N GLY A 197 10.67 -14.75 -19.64
CA GLY A 197 9.83 -15.72 -20.34
C GLY A 197 8.91 -16.48 -19.38
N SER A 198 9.29 -17.71 -19.04
CA SER A 198 8.58 -18.57 -18.07
C SER A 198 9.37 -18.85 -16.78
N GLU A 199 10.61 -18.35 -16.67
CA GLU A 199 11.47 -18.57 -15.50
C GLU A 199 11.29 -17.45 -14.48
N LEU A 200 11.06 -17.79 -13.22
CA LEU A 200 10.99 -16.81 -12.13
C LEU A 200 12.40 -16.31 -11.79
N ILE A 201 12.63 -15.02 -11.93
CA ILE A 201 13.94 -14.38 -11.69
C ILE A 201 13.99 -13.56 -10.39
N CYS A 202 12.88 -12.96 -9.98
CA CYS A 202 12.75 -12.23 -8.71
C CYS A 202 11.37 -12.46 -8.09
N LEU A 203 11.34 -12.56 -6.76
CA LEU A 203 10.12 -12.67 -5.96
C LEU A 203 10.25 -11.77 -4.75
N GLU A 204 9.29 -10.86 -4.58
CA GLU A 204 9.20 -9.96 -3.45
C GLU A 204 7.85 -10.17 -2.77
N THR A 205 7.85 -10.45 -1.47
CA THR A 205 6.62 -10.70 -0.71
C THR A 205 6.71 -10.02 0.64
N HIS A 206 5.83 -9.07 0.90
CA HIS A 206 5.78 -8.31 2.15
C HIS A 206 4.35 -8.06 2.63
N ALA A 207 4.19 -7.81 3.92
CA ALA A 207 2.95 -7.22 4.43
C ALA A 207 2.89 -5.76 3.99
N TRP A 208 1.74 -5.34 3.50
CA TRP A 208 1.49 -4.00 3.02
C TRP A 208 1.58 -3.00 4.17
N ASP A 209 2.37 -1.96 4.01
CA ASP A 209 2.56 -0.88 4.98
C ASP A 209 2.51 0.52 4.32
N GLY A 210 2.02 0.58 3.07
CA GLY A 210 1.91 1.81 2.28
C GLY A 210 0.70 2.68 2.61
N GLY A 211 -0.21 2.22 3.49
CA GLY A 211 -1.49 2.87 3.74
C GLY A 211 -2.51 2.55 2.64
N THR A 212 -3.57 3.37 2.58
CA THR A 212 -4.72 3.07 1.72
C THR A 212 -4.53 3.44 0.26
N GLY A 213 -3.73 4.45 -0.04
CA GLY A 213 -3.51 4.92 -1.41
C GLY A 213 -2.20 5.68 -1.56
N GLY A 214 -1.57 5.58 -2.74
CA GLY A 214 -0.26 6.17 -2.99
C GLY A 214 0.49 5.54 -4.16
N TYR A 215 1.82 5.59 -4.09
CA TYR A 215 2.74 5.05 -5.09
C TYR A 215 3.64 3.99 -4.46
N GLY A 216 3.64 2.80 -5.05
CA GLY A 216 4.44 1.65 -4.66
C GLY A 216 5.44 1.30 -5.75
N TYR A 217 6.46 0.53 -5.37
CA TYR A 217 7.39 -0.04 -6.32
C TYR A 217 7.82 -1.44 -5.87
N THR A 218 8.23 -2.24 -6.84
CA THR A 218 9.01 -3.46 -6.66
C THR A 218 10.34 -3.29 -7.38
N GLU A 219 11.39 -3.93 -6.88
CA GLU A 219 12.71 -3.92 -7.53
C GLU A 219 13.21 -5.33 -7.84
N CYS A 220 13.90 -5.46 -8.97
CA CYS A 220 14.63 -6.67 -9.33
C CYS A 220 16.04 -6.28 -9.76
N GLU A 221 17.04 -6.81 -9.05
CA GLU A 221 18.46 -6.62 -9.36
C GLU A 221 19.09 -7.96 -9.70
N LEU A 222 19.65 -8.06 -10.89
CA LEU A 222 20.35 -9.24 -11.38
C LEU A 222 21.79 -8.86 -11.76
N GLY A 223 22.68 -9.85 -11.69
CA GLY A 223 24.06 -9.67 -12.16
C GLY A 223 24.13 -9.46 -13.67
N VAL A 224 23.29 -10.19 -14.41
CA VAL A 224 23.23 -10.16 -15.88
C VAL A 224 21.77 -10.29 -16.31
N TRP A 225 21.35 -9.41 -17.21
CA TRP A 225 20.05 -9.50 -17.89
C TRP A 225 20.26 -9.99 -19.32
N TYR A 226 19.62 -11.10 -19.69
CA TYR A 226 19.70 -11.64 -21.04
C TYR A 226 18.66 -10.98 -21.96
N PRO A 227 18.93 -10.86 -23.27
CA PRO A 227 17.93 -10.35 -24.19
C PRO A 227 16.72 -11.30 -24.26
N GLY A 228 15.51 -10.74 -24.26
CA GLY A 228 14.27 -11.49 -24.26
C GLY A 228 13.08 -10.73 -23.67
N GLU A 229 11.95 -11.44 -23.58
CA GLU A 229 10.71 -10.95 -23.01
C GLU A 229 10.64 -11.23 -21.51
N TYR A 230 10.15 -10.26 -20.75
CA TYR A 230 10.00 -10.33 -19.31
C TYR A 230 8.59 -9.90 -18.91
N GLU A 231 8.11 -10.39 -17.78
CA GLU A 231 6.80 -10.03 -17.24
C GLU A 231 6.89 -9.75 -15.74
N VAL A 232 6.30 -8.66 -15.29
CA VAL A 232 6.10 -8.35 -13.87
C VAL A 232 4.64 -8.57 -13.54
N GLN A 233 4.37 -9.32 -12.48
CA GLN A 233 3.03 -9.61 -12.00
C GLN A 233 2.89 -9.19 -10.53
N ILE A 234 1.78 -8.54 -10.20
CA ILE A 234 1.46 -8.13 -8.84
C ILE A 234 0.23 -8.89 -8.36
N PHE A 235 0.38 -9.48 -7.19
CA PHE A 235 -0.65 -10.21 -6.46
C PHE A 235 -0.93 -9.53 -5.12
N LEU A 236 -2.18 -9.57 -4.70
CA LEU A 236 -2.62 -9.21 -3.36
C LEU A 236 -3.22 -10.47 -2.73
N GLY A 237 -2.52 -11.03 -1.74
CA GLY A 237 -2.72 -12.40 -1.28
C GLY A 237 -2.58 -13.38 -2.45
N GLU A 238 -3.63 -14.14 -2.73
CA GLU A 238 -3.71 -15.10 -3.85
C GLU A 238 -4.32 -14.49 -5.12
N THR A 239 -4.81 -13.25 -5.05
CA THR A 239 -5.54 -12.63 -6.17
C THR A 239 -4.58 -11.86 -7.07
N TRP A 240 -4.51 -12.25 -8.34
CA TRP A 240 -3.84 -11.47 -9.37
C TRP A 240 -4.53 -10.11 -9.53
N ARG A 241 -3.73 -9.03 -9.61
CA ARG A 241 -4.25 -7.66 -9.79
C ARG A 241 -3.86 -7.08 -11.13
N VAL A 242 -2.56 -7.03 -11.42
CA VAL A 242 -2.02 -6.41 -12.63
C VAL A 242 -0.76 -7.13 -13.09
N SER A 243 -0.48 -7.08 -14.40
CA SER A 243 0.81 -7.47 -14.96
C SER A 243 1.24 -6.56 -16.10
N THR A 244 2.53 -6.52 -16.39
CA THR A 244 3.10 -5.76 -17.51
C THR A 244 4.30 -6.49 -18.09
N ARG A 245 4.43 -6.45 -19.41
CA ARG A 245 5.55 -7.05 -20.15
C ARG A 245 6.53 -5.99 -20.62
N PHE A 246 7.80 -6.37 -20.70
CA PHE A 246 8.87 -5.55 -21.22
C PHE A 246 9.95 -6.41 -21.85
N THR A 247 10.71 -5.83 -22.78
CA THR A 247 11.75 -6.51 -23.55
C THR A 247 13.13 -5.97 -23.18
N ILE A 248 14.11 -6.86 -23.09
CA ILE A 248 15.52 -6.49 -23.01
C ILE A 248 16.21 -6.82 -24.33
N GLU A 249 17.00 -5.87 -24.82
CA GLU A 249 17.79 -6.00 -26.05
C GLU A 249 19.29 -5.81 -25.79
N GLY A 250 20.08 -6.34 -26.71
CA GLY A 250 21.55 -6.26 -26.69
C GLY A 250 22.19 -7.32 -25.79
N ASP A 251 23.40 -7.73 -26.16
CA ASP A 251 24.14 -8.72 -25.38
C ASP A 251 24.62 -8.14 -24.05
N PRO A 252 24.59 -8.92 -22.96
CA PRO A 252 25.16 -8.47 -21.70
C PRO A 252 26.67 -8.27 -21.81
N PRO A 253 27.27 -7.35 -21.02
CA PRO A 253 28.70 -7.11 -21.07
C PRO A 253 29.46 -8.40 -20.77
N THR A 254 30.35 -8.82 -21.68
CA THR A 254 31.24 -9.97 -21.45
C THR A 254 32.11 -9.67 -20.23
N PRO A 255 32.19 -10.55 -19.22
CA PRO A 255 33.05 -10.32 -18.07
C PRO A 255 34.49 -10.21 -18.55
N THR A 256 35.05 -9.00 -18.52
CA THR A 256 36.45 -8.78 -18.84
C THR A 256 37.26 -9.33 -17.67
N MET A 257 37.96 -10.45 -17.87
CA MET A 257 38.90 -10.95 -16.88
C MET A 257 39.95 -9.87 -16.66
N THR A 258 39.99 -9.30 -15.45
CA THR A 258 41.07 -8.39 -15.07
C THR A 258 42.36 -9.20 -15.03
N PRO A 259 43.41 -8.86 -15.81
CA PRO A 259 44.67 -9.57 -15.72
C PRO A 259 45.22 -9.39 -14.30
N SER A 260 45.51 -10.52 -13.64
CA SER A 260 46.16 -10.54 -12.33
C SER A 260 47.47 -9.77 -12.41
N PRO A 261 47.79 -8.88 -11.43
CA PRO A 261 49.02 -8.11 -11.46
C PRO A 261 50.23 -9.07 -11.52
N THR A 262 51.01 -8.96 -12.59
CA THR A 262 52.29 -9.66 -12.70
C THR A 262 53.23 -9.12 -11.63
N ILE A 263 53.48 -9.90 -10.59
CA ILE A 263 54.56 -9.64 -9.64
C ILE A 263 55.87 -9.92 -10.39
N LEU A 264 56.64 -8.88 -10.68
CA LEU A 264 57.99 -8.98 -11.22
C LEU A 264 58.98 -9.39 -10.10
N PRO A 265 59.86 -10.38 -10.32
CA PRO A 265 60.93 -10.76 -9.40
C PRO A 265 62.10 -9.77 -9.37
#